data_AF-A0A521ZLV3-F1
#
_entry.id   AF-A0A521ZLV3-F1
#
_cell.length_a   1.000
_cell.length_b   1.000
_cell.length_c   1.000
_cell.angle_alpha   90.00
_cell.angle_beta   90.00
_cell.angle_gamma   90.00
#
_symmetry.space_group_name_H-M   'P 1'
#
loop_
_entity.id
_entity.type
_entity.pdbx_description
1 polymer ?
#
loop_
_entity_poly.entity_id
_entity_poly.type
_entity_poly.pdbx_seq_one_letter_code
_entity_poly.pdbx_strand_id
1 'polypeptide(L)'
;MQTVSLRPRLAGRSLGAIATAAAMLFGVSVSARASQANEALIVTASNLATNQLLVFSPAGTLLQTLATQGQGGVGGNAGGVAAHHGRVAVVNFGSNNVSVFVRSEWPGGLRLEKVVPTHGSPVSVAFGEDHLYVLTTTQVESHALGHGGVASSADGVTQL
;
A
#
# COMPACT_ATOMS: atom_id res chain seq x y z
N MET A 1 3.40 -30.09 87.46
CA MET A 1 4.80 -29.83 87.89
C MET A 1 5.24 -28.58 87.14
N GLN A 2 5.23 -27.43 87.84
CA GLN A 2 6.45 -26.68 88.26
C GLN A 2 7.30 -26.27 87.03
N THR A 3 7.65 -25.00 86.78
CA THR A 3 8.16 -23.99 87.71
C THR A 3 8.30 -22.60 87.02
N VAL A 4 8.14 -21.52 87.81
CA VAL A 4 8.94 -20.25 87.84
C VAL A 4 8.91 -19.35 86.56
N SER A 5 8.35 -18.13 86.55
CA SER A 5 8.53 -16.89 87.34
C SER A 5 9.63 -15.93 86.81
N LEU A 6 9.21 -14.67 86.58
CA LEU A 6 9.89 -13.36 86.79
C LEU A 6 9.86 -12.40 85.58
N ARG A 7 9.20 -11.25 85.85
CA ARG A 7 9.23 -9.94 85.16
C ARG A 7 10.69 -9.38 85.12
N PRO A 8 11.10 -8.28 84.41
CA PRO A 8 10.30 -7.07 84.14
C PRO A 8 10.72 -6.13 82.96
N ARG A 9 10.00 -4.99 82.89
CA ARG A 9 10.43 -3.61 82.54
C ARG A 9 10.74 -3.18 81.09
N LEU A 10 9.81 -2.33 80.62
CA LEU A 10 9.96 -0.92 80.20
C LEU A 10 10.72 -0.52 78.92
N ALA A 11 10.08 0.47 78.27
CA ALA A 11 10.61 1.48 77.35
C ALA A 11 11.02 0.94 75.98
N GLY A 12 10.24 1.16 74.92
CA GLY A 12 9.87 2.48 74.43
C GLY A 12 10.98 2.98 73.52
N ARG A 13 10.74 2.97 72.20
CA ARG A 13 11.36 3.86 71.21
C ARG A 13 10.67 3.68 69.86
N SER A 14 10.09 4.79 69.42
CA SER A 14 9.63 5.13 68.08
C SER A 14 10.77 5.10 67.06
N LEU A 15 10.41 5.38 65.79
CA LEU A 15 11.23 5.54 64.56
C LEU A 15 11.20 4.27 63.70
N GLY A 16 10.78 4.28 62.44
CA GLY A 16 10.35 5.33 61.54
C GLY A 16 9.92 4.66 60.22
N ALA A 17 8.92 5.21 59.55
CA ALA A 17 8.47 4.72 58.26
C ALA A 17 9.58 4.91 57.22
N ILE A 18 10.02 3.81 56.59
CA ILE A 18 10.89 3.86 55.41
C ILE A 18 9.97 3.91 54.19
N ALA A 19 9.87 5.08 53.58
CA ALA A 19 9.22 5.28 52.29
C ALA A 19 10.19 4.86 51.18
N THR A 20 9.87 3.79 50.46
CA THR A 20 10.63 3.33 49.29
C THR A 20 10.18 4.13 48.07
N ALA A 21 11.02 5.02 47.55
CA ALA A 21 10.78 5.72 46.29
C ALA A 21 11.13 4.79 45.11
N ALA A 22 10.13 4.41 44.32
CA ALA A 22 10.31 3.68 43.07
C ALA A 22 10.67 4.66 41.94
N ALA A 23 11.90 4.57 41.42
CA ALA A 23 12.33 5.34 40.27
C ALA A 23 11.72 4.77 38.99
N MET A 24 10.83 5.52 38.33
CA MET A 24 10.29 5.18 37.02
C MET A 24 11.34 5.49 35.95
N LEU A 25 11.91 4.45 35.35
CA LEU A 25 12.72 4.56 34.13
C LEU A 25 11.77 4.77 32.94
N PHE A 26 11.64 6.00 32.48
CA PHE A 26 11.00 6.28 31.19
C PHE A 26 11.98 5.91 30.07
N GLY A 27 11.76 4.75 29.45
CA GLY A 27 12.44 4.38 28.21
C GLY A 27 12.02 5.32 27.08
N VAL A 28 12.99 6.01 26.49
CA VAL A 28 12.74 6.88 25.33
C VAL A 28 12.62 5.99 24.09
N SER A 29 11.39 5.76 23.64
CA SER A 29 11.13 5.09 22.36
C SER A 29 11.50 6.04 21.22
N VAL A 30 12.68 5.85 20.60
CA VAL A 30 13.02 6.55 19.35
C VAL A 30 12.08 6.02 18.25
N SER A 31 11.05 6.80 17.93
CA SER A 31 10.15 6.47 16.83
C SER A 31 10.84 6.84 15.52
N ALA A 32 11.39 5.84 14.80
CA ALA A 32 11.90 6.01 13.44
C ALA A 32 10.73 6.27 12.45
N ARG A 33 10.14 7.46 12.50
CA ARG A 33 9.07 7.90 11.59
C ARG A 33 9.65 8.73 10.45
N ALA A 34 10.40 8.08 9.57
CA ALA A 34 10.88 8.74 8.34
C ALA A 34 10.98 7.81 7.12
N SER A 35 10.86 6.47 7.26
CA SER A 35 11.02 5.53 6.13
C SER A 35 9.72 4.96 5.57
N GLN A 36 8.58 5.09 6.25
CA GLN A 36 7.32 4.44 5.82
C GLN A 36 6.60 5.15 4.66
N ALA A 37 6.87 6.43 4.39
CA ALA A 37 6.21 7.15 3.30
C ALA A 37 6.66 6.69 1.91
N ASN A 38 7.83 6.06 1.80
CA ASN A 38 8.46 5.67 0.54
C ASN A 38 8.78 4.17 0.46
N GLU A 39 7.98 3.34 1.12
CA GLU A 39 8.16 1.90 1.05
C GLU A 39 7.81 1.39 -0.36
N ALA A 40 8.74 0.63 -0.95
CA ALA A 40 8.54 -0.02 -2.23
C ALA A 40 7.32 -0.95 -2.18
N LEU A 41 6.55 -0.98 -3.26
CA LEU A 41 5.43 -1.91 -3.44
C LEU A 41 5.72 -2.84 -4.61
N ILE A 42 5.31 -4.08 -4.47
CA ILE A 42 5.20 -5.01 -5.59
C ILE A 42 3.75 -5.00 -6.05
N VAL A 43 3.51 -4.79 -7.35
CA VAL A 43 2.16 -4.72 -7.92
C VAL A 43 2.01 -5.65 -9.12
N THR A 44 0.84 -6.26 -9.27
CA THR A 44 0.47 -7.04 -10.45
C THR A 44 -1.05 -7.11 -10.60
N ALA A 45 -1.55 -7.52 -11.77
CA ALA A 45 -2.97 -7.76 -12.00
C ALA A 45 -3.32 -9.24 -11.84
N SER A 46 -4.48 -9.54 -11.27
CA SER A 46 -4.95 -10.93 -11.08
C SER A 46 -5.28 -11.65 -12.39
N ASN A 47 -5.58 -10.91 -13.46
CA ASN A 47 -6.01 -11.41 -14.76
C ASN A 47 -7.29 -12.28 -14.72
N LEU A 48 -8.10 -12.14 -13.67
CA LEU A 48 -9.36 -12.86 -13.51
C LEU A 48 -10.50 -12.20 -14.31
N ALA A 49 -11.63 -12.90 -14.45
CA ALA A 49 -12.85 -12.34 -15.05
C ALA A 49 -13.28 -11.02 -14.37
N THR A 50 -13.09 -10.93 -13.05
CA THR A 50 -13.11 -9.66 -12.32
C THR A 50 -11.66 -9.30 -11.98
N ASN A 51 -11.05 -8.43 -12.79
CA ASN A 51 -9.62 -8.14 -12.66
C ASN A 51 -9.36 -7.26 -11.43
N GLN A 52 -8.27 -7.56 -10.73
CA GLN A 52 -7.88 -6.86 -9.50
C GLN A 52 -6.41 -6.45 -9.58
N LEU A 53 -6.10 -5.26 -9.07
CA LEU A 53 -4.74 -4.89 -8.73
C LEU A 53 -4.39 -5.49 -7.37
N LEU A 54 -3.36 -6.33 -7.36
CA LEU A 54 -2.79 -6.93 -6.16
C LEU A 54 -1.55 -6.12 -5.76
N VAL A 55 -1.49 -5.72 -4.50
CA VAL A 55 -0.40 -4.91 -3.95
C VAL A 55 0.24 -5.66 -2.80
N PHE A 56 1.55 -5.88 -2.87
CA PHE A 56 2.31 -6.60 -1.87
C PHE A 56 3.42 -5.72 -1.28
N SER A 57 3.81 -6.02 -0.04
CA SER A 57 5.05 -5.52 0.54
C SER A 57 6.26 -6.18 -0.15
N PRO A 58 7.48 -5.64 -0.01
CA PRO A 58 8.68 -6.29 -0.51
C PRO A 58 8.94 -7.66 0.12
N ALA A 59 8.38 -7.92 1.29
CA ALA A 59 8.42 -9.23 1.96
C ALA A 59 7.41 -10.24 1.38
N GLY A 60 6.59 -9.85 0.40
CA GLY A 60 5.59 -10.70 -0.24
C GLY A 60 4.24 -10.76 0.48
N THR A 61 4.01 -9.94 1.50
CA THR A 61 2.72 -9.86 2.20
C THR A 61 1.71 -9.11 1.34
N LEU A 62 0.54 -9.70 1.07
CA LEU A 62 -0.55 -9.00 0.39
C LEU A 62 -1.09 -7.87 1.26
N LEU A 63 -0.97 -6.63 0.79
CA LEU A 63 -1.38 -5.41 1.47
C LEU A 63 -2.76 -4.91 1.01
N GLN A 64 -3.02 -4.96 -0.31
CA GLN A 64 -4.30 -4.51 -0.87
C GLN A 64 -4.72 -5.36 -2.06
N THR A 65 -6.04 -5.50 -2.20
CA THR A 65 -6.71 -5.98 -3.40
C THR A 65 -7.68 -4.90 -3.86
N LEU A 66 -7.43 -4.32 -5.01
CA LEU A 66 -8.21 -3.19 -5.53
C LEU A 66 -8.92 -3.59 -6.82
N ALA A 67 -10.22 -3.30 -6.90
CA ALA A 67 -10.98 -3.54 -8.12
C ALA A 67 -10.50 -2.60 -9.24
N THR A 68 -10.18 -3.18 -10.40
CA THR A 68 -9.82 -2.40 -11.59
C THR A 68 -11.05 -1.78 -12.26
N GLN A 69 -12.25 -2.29 -11.99
CA GLN A 69 -13.47 -1.99 -12.77
C GLN A 69 -13.42 -2.54 -14.20
N GLY A 70 -12.56 -3.52 -14.46
CA GLY A 70 -12.45 -4.20 -15.75
C GLY A 70 -12.23 -5.70 -15.62
N GLN A 71 -12.10 -6.34 -16.77
CA GLN A 71 -11.94 -7.78 -16.91
C GLN A 71 -10.54 -8.12 -17.43
N GLY A 72 -9.95 -9.20 -16.91
CA GLY A 72 -8.70 -9.75 -17.39
C GLY A 72 -8.95 -10.64 -18.61
N GLY A 73 -8.29 -11.79 -18.65
CA GLY A 73 -8.54 -12.82 -19.64
C GLY A 73 -7.57 -12.86 -20.83
N VAL A 74 -6.46 -12.11 -20.77
CA VAL A 74 -5.41 -12.25 -21.78
C VAL A 74 -4.62 -13.55 -21.53
N GLY A 75 -4.55 -14.43 -22.53
CA GLY A 75 -3.76 -15.64 -22.48
C GLY A 75 -2.27 -15.34 -22.61
N GLY A 76 -1.42 -15.97 -21.81
CA GLY A 76 0.04 -15.85 -21.90
C GLY A 76 0.66 -14.54 -21.39
N ASN A 77 -0.14 -13.50 -21.12
CA ASN A 77 0.34 -12.19 -20.62
C ASN A 77 -0.46 -11.71 -19.40
N ALA A 78 -0.52 -12.51 -18.34
CA ALA A 78 -1.20 -12.13 -17.12
C ALA A 78 -0.43 -11.02 -16.39
N GLY A 79 -1.15 -10.01 -15.87
CA GLY A 79 -0.55 -9.04 -14.95
C GLY A 79 0.00 -7.77 -15.59
N GLY A 80 -0.42 -7.39 -16.81
CA GLY A 80 0.03 -6.17 -17.48
C GLY A 80 -0.16 -4.91 -16.63
N VAL A 81 0.95 -4.38 -16.11
CA VAL A 81 1.00 -3.15 -15.30
C VAL A 81 2.18 -2.28 -15.71
N ALA A 82 2.06 -0.97 -15.51
CA ALA A 82 3.17 -0.02 -15.57
C ALA A 82 3.05 0.97 -14.41
N ALA A 83 4.17 1.47 -13.90
CA ALA A 83 4.20 2.44 -12.81
C ALA A 83 5.01 3.68 -13.18
N HIS A 84 4.55 4.86 -12.76
CA HIS A 84 5.22 6.13 -13.02
C HIS A 84 4.79 7.19 -11.99
N HIS A 85 5.76 7.85 -11.33
CA HIS A 85 5.52 8.96 -10.38
C HIS A 85 4.33 8.75 -9.43
N GLY A 86 4.28 7.60 -8.76
CA GLY A 86 3.22 7.28 -7.79
C GLY A 86 1.90 6.82 -8.41
N ARG A 87 1.84 6.61 -9.72
CA ARG A 87 0.72 5.98 -10.43
C ARG A 87 1.03 4.57 -10.87
N VAL A 88 -0.01 3.75 -11.02
CA VAL A 88 0.05 2.40 -11.58
C VAL A 88 -1.09 2.25 -12.59
N ALA A 89 -0.76 1.98 -13.85
CA ALA A 89 -1.72 1.59 -14.89
C ALA A 89 -1.85 0.07 -14.92
N VAL A 90 -3.08 -0.42 -15.10
CA VAL A 90 -3.43 -1.85 -15.11
C VAL A 90 -4.27 -2.16 -16.34
N VAL A 91 -3.82 -3.14 -17.12
CA VAL A 91 -4.51 -3.61 -18.33
C VAL A 91 -5.76 -4.40 -17.97
N ASN A 92 -6.91 -4.04 -18.54
CA ASN A 92 -8.13 -4.83 -18.50
C ASN A 92 -8.51 -5.27 -19.92
N PHE A 93 -7.86 -6.34 -20.38
CA PHE A 93 -8.00 -6.90 -21.72
C PHE A 93 -9.47 -7.13 -22.12
N GLY A 94 -10.24 -7.84 -21.29
CA GLY A 94 -11.61 -8.25 -21.62
C GLY A 94 -12.64 -7.12 -21.61
N SER A 95 -12.28 -5.91 -21.19
CA SER A 95 -13.20 -4.79 -21.03
C SER A 95 -12.79 -3.51 -21.76
N ASN A 96 -11.78 -3.58 -22.64
CA ASN A 96 -11.32 -2.45 -23.47
C ASN A 96 -11.05 -1.18 -22.65
N ASN A 97 -10.32 -1.33 -21.54
CA ASN A 97 -9.91 -0.19 -20.75
C ASN A 97 -8.63 -0.47 -19.95
N VAL A 98 -8.00 0.61 -19.49
CA VAL A 98 -6.88 0.60 -18.54
C VAL A 98 -7.30 1.33 -17.28
N SER A 99 -7.01 0.76 -16.11
CA SER A 99 -7.28 1.39 -14.83
C SER A 99 -6.01 2.04 -14.29
N VAL A 100 -6.10 3.31 -13.94
CA VAL A 100 -5.00 4.07 -13.36
C VAL A 100 -5.28 4.26 -11.88
N PHE A 101 -4.31 3.85 -11.06
CA PHE A 101 -4.31 4.03 -9.63
C PHE A 101 -3.25 5.05 -9.24
N VAL A 102 -3.49 5.78 -8.16
CA VAL A 102 -2.54 6.75 -7.61
C VAL A 102 -2.26 6.44 -6.15
N ARG A 103 -1.05 6.75 -5.70
CA ARG A 103 -0.67 6.65 -4.28
C ARG A 103 -1.63 7.50 -3.44
N SER A 104 -2.19 6.88 -2.42
CA SER A 104 -3.00 7.56 -1.41
C SER A 104 -2.12 8.04 -0.26
N GLU A 105 -2.57 9.13 0.35
CA GLU A 105 -2.01 9.64 1.60
C GLU A 105 -2.24 8.60 2.73
N TRP A 106 -1.34 8.61 3.70
CA TRP A 106 -1.06 7.48 4.60
C TRP A 106 -2.28 7.02 5.43
N PRO A 107 -2.44 5.70 5.75
CA PRO A 107 -1.50 4.59 5.59
C PRO A 107 -1.33 4.17 4.13
N GLY A 108 -0.08 4.29 3.65
CA GLY A 108 0.29 4.24 2.23
C GLY A 108 -0.34 3.08 1.48
N GLY A 109 -0.85 3.38 0.29
CA GLY A 109 -1.50 2.40 -0.57
C GLY A 109 -1.87 3.04 -1.90
N LEU A 110 -2.58 2.30 -2.73
CA LEU A 110 -3.11 2.78 -3.99
C LEU A 110 -4.62 2.99 -3.87
N ARG A 111 -5.14 3.96 -4.62
CA ARG A 111 -6.58 4.14 -4.86
C ARG A 111 -6.81 4.32 -6.36
N LEU A 112 -7.99 3.91 -6.83
CA LEU A 112 -8.36 4.13 -8.23
C LEU A 112 -8.45 5.64 -8.50
N GLU A 113 -7.69 6.12 -9.48
CA GLU A 113 -7.73 7.51 -9.97
C GLU A 113 -8.69 7.62 -11.15
N LYS A 114 -8.59 6.69 -12.11
CA LYS A 114 -9.37 6.75 -13.36
C LYS A 114 -9.48 5.39 -14.04
N VAL A 115 -10.55 5.21 -14.82
CA VAL A 115 -10.67 4.17 -15.85
C VAL A 115 -10.60 4.85 -17.20
N VAL A 116 -9.61 4.50 -18.00
CA VAL A 116 -9.33 5.07 -19.32
C VAL A 116 -9.83 4.09 -20.38
N PRO A 117 -10.84 4.45 -21.18
CA PRO A 117 -11.30 3.58 -22.27
C PRO A 117 -10.22 3.46 -23.35
N THR A 118 -10.19 2.31 -24.01
CA THR A 118 -9.29 2.04 -25.14
C THR A 118 -10.10 1.66 -26.38
N HIS A 119 -9.56 1.89 -27.56
CA HIS A 119 -10.24 1.60 -28.84
C HIS A 119 -10.36 0.09 -29.13
N GLY A 120 -9.52 -0.72 -28.47
CA GLY A 120 -9.56 -2.19 -28.54
C GLY A 120 -9.11 -2.82 -27.23
N SER A 121 -8.93 -4.15 -27.24
CA SER A 121 -8.51 -4.88 -26.04
C SER A 121 -7.02 -4.61 -25.73
N PRO A 122 -6.70 -3.95 -24.60
CA PRO A 122 -5.32 -3.61 -24.28
C PRO A 122 -4.52 -4.86 -23.91
N VAL A 123 -3.29 -4.95 -24.39
CA VAL A 123 -2.34 -6.05 -24.09
C VAL A 123 -1.13 -5.56 -23.30
N SER A 124 -0.71 -4.31 -23.45
CA SER A 124 0.35 -3.71 -22.63
C SER A 124 0.18 -2.21 -22.47
N VAL A 125 0.81 -1.66 -21.43
CA VAL A 125 0.83 -0.23 -21.12
C VAL A 125 2.24 0.23 -20.78
N ALA A 126 2.56 1.47 -21.11
CA ALA A 126 3.81 2.11 -20.72
C ALA A 126 3.57 3.60 -20.44
N PHE A 127 4.26 4.15 -19.46
CA PHE A 127 4.29 5.59 -19.23
C PHE A 127 5.51 6.20 -19.93
N GLY A 128 5.29 7.28 -20.66
CA GLY A 128 6.30 8.29 -20.95
C GLY A 128 6.26 9.41 -19.91
N GLU A 129 7.00 10.49 -20.17
CA GLU A 129 7.04 11.66 -19.28
C GLU A 129 5.66 12.31 -19.15
N ASP A 130 4.99 12.52 -20.28
CA ASP A 130 3.75 13.27 -20.44
C ASP A 130 2.63 12.46 -21.10
N HIS A 131 2.81 11.15 -21.29
CA HIS A 131 1.79 10.28 -21.90
C HIS A 131 1.70 8.90 -21.23
N LEU A 132 0.51 8.32 -21.27
CA LEU A 132 0.29 6.88 -21.18
C LEU A 132 0.16 6.33 -22.60
N TYR A 133 0.97 5.33 -22.93
CA TYR A 133 0.85 4.55 -24.16
C TYR A 133 0.15 3.23 -23.88
N VAL A 134 -0.79 2.87 -24.75
CA VAL A 134 -1.52 1.61 -24.68
C VAL A 134 -1.36 0.88 -26.00
N LEU A 135 -0.85 -0.35 -25.94
CA LEU A 135 -0.89 -1.28 -27.05
C LEU A 135 -2.15 -2.12 -26.90
N THR A 136 -2.99 -2.12 -27.92
CA THR A 136 -4.11 -3.07 -28.06
C THR A 136 -3.74 -4.21 -28.98
N THR A 137 -4.66 -5.13 -29.22
CA THR A 137 -4.46 -6.24 -30.15
C THR A 137 -4.17 -5.79 -31.59
N THR A 138 -4.56 -4.58 -31.98
CA THR A 138 -4.42 -4.09 -33.37
C THR A 138 -3.91 -2.65 -33.50
N GLN A 139 -3.82 -1.90 -32.40
CA GLN A 139 -3.51 -0.47 -32.42
C GLN A 139 -2.55 -0.07 -31.31
N VAL A 140 -1.93 1.10 -31.48
CA VAL A 140 -1.23 1.83 -30.43
C VAL A 140 -1.96 3.15 -30.20
N GLU A 141 -2.19 3.46 -28.93
CA GLU A 141 -2.87 4.67 -28.47
C GLU A 141 -1.92 5.47 -27.56
N SER A 142 -1.94 6.80 -27.68
CA SER A 142 -1.33 7.72 -26.72
C SER A 142 -2.41 8.54 -26.02
N HIS A 143 -2.23 8.75 -24.71
CA HIS A 143 -3.11 9.56 -23.89
C HIS A 143 -2.27 10.54 -23.07
N ALA A 144 -2.51 11.84 -23.21
CA ALA A 144 -1.85 12.85 -22.38
C ALA A 144 -1.93 12.52 -20.88
N LEU A 145 -0.81 12.70 -20.18
CA LEU A 145 -0.64 12.60 -18.74
C LEU A 145 -0.19 13.96 -18.21
N GLY A 146 -1.01 14.56 -17.34
CA GLY A 146 -0.68 15.83 -16.71
C GLY A 146 -1.12 15.90 -15.25
N HIS A 147 -1.26 17.13 -14.74
CA HIS A 147 -1.71 17.36 -13.36
C HIS A 147 -3.09 16.75 -13.07
N GLY A 148 -3.99 16.68 -14.06
CA GLY A 148 -5.30 16.04 -13.97
C GLY A 148 -5.31 14.52 -14.12
N GLY A 149 -4.13 13.88 -14.13
CA GLY A 149 -3.95 12.47 -14.42
C GLY A 149 -3.96 12.18 -15.92
N VAL A 150 -4.23 10.92 -16.28
CA VAL A 150 -4.32 10.48 -17.68
C VAL A 150 -5.62 10.98 -18.31
N ALA A 151 -5.55 11.44 -19.56
CA ALA A 151 -6.72 11.82 -20.36
C ALA A 151 -7.53 10.59 -20.79
N SER A 152 -8.86 10.68 -20.73
CA SER A 152 -9.72 9.57 -21.16
C SER A 152 -9.71 9.35 -22.67
N SER A 153 -9.54 10.43 -23.44
CA SER A 153 -9.45 10.37 -24.89
C SER A 153 -8.00 10.18 -25.31
N ALA A 154 -7.77 9.29 -26.27
CA ALA A 154 -6.49 9.21 -26.94
C ALA A 154 -6.27 10.48 -27.79
N ASP A 155 -5.06 11.01 -27.79
CA ASP A 155 -4.61 12.13 -28.64
C ASP A 155 -3.78 11.66 -29.85
N GLY A 156 -3.43 10.37 -29.87
CA GLY A 156 -2.82 9.70 -31.01
C GLY A 156 -3.27 8.25 -31.07
N VAL A 157 -3.58 7.77 -32.28
CA VAL A 157 -3.96 6.38 -32.54
C VAL A 157 -3.37 5.94 -33.88
N THR A 158 -2.72 4.78 -33.92
CA THR A 158 -2.24 4.16 -35.17
C THR A 158 -2.48 2.64 -35.17
N GLN A 159 -2.60 2.05 -36.35
CA GLN A 159 -2.67 0.59 -36.52
C GLN A 159 -1.27 -0.04 -36.48
N LEU A 160 -1.21 -1.33 -36.15
CA LEU A 160 -0.03 -2.20 -36.27
C LEU A 160 0.05 -2.89 -37.63
#